data_AF-A0A969P3B9-F1
#
_entry.id   AF-A0A969P3B9-F1
#
_cell.length_a   1.000
_cell.length_b   1.000
_cell.length_c   1.000
_cell.angle_alpha   90.00
_cell.angle_beta   90.00
_cell.angle_gamma   90.00
#
_symmetry.space_group_name_H-M   'P 1'
#
loop_
_entity.id
_entity.type
_entity.pdbx_description
1 polymer ?
#
loop_
_entity_poly.entity_id
_entity_poly.type
_entity_poly.pdbx_seq_one_letter_code
_entity_poly.pdbx_strand_id
1 'polypeptide(L)' 'MPSLGPMELVIILVIIIALFGAGRIAGIGSALGSSIREFKKAVRDDTDESTQNRIEAYEQTRRDEGKEAASHSSSR' A
#
# COMPACT_ATOMS: atom_id res chain seq x y z
N MET A 1 -30.50 22.43 6.43
CA MET A 1 -30.60 21.01 6.00
C MET A 1 -30.01 20.17 7.11
N PRO A 2 -30.60 19.02 7.48
CA PRO A 2 -30.02 18.15 8.49
C PRO A 2 -28.65 17.68 7.99
N SER A 3 -27.58 18.13 8.64
CA SER A 3 -26.23 17.64 8.40
C SER A 3 -26.04 16.39 9.24
N LEU A 4 -25.72 15.27 8.59
CA LEU A 4 -25.30 14.06 9.30
C LEU A 4 -23.93 14.34 9.93
N GLY A 5 -23.95 14.74 11.19
CA GLY A 5 -22.74 14.97 11.98
C GLY A 5 -22.17 13.65 12.49
N PRO A 6 -20.96 13.70 13.07
CA PRO A 6 -20.35 12.54 13.71
C PRO A 6 -21.25 11.93 14.80
N MET A 7 -22.06 12.75 15.48
CA MET A 7 -22.94 12.32 16.56
C MET A 7 -24.13 11.50 16.04
N GLU A 8 -24.77 11.93 14.95
CA GLU A 8 -25.84 11.20 14.29
C GLU A 8 -25.36 9.84 13.75
N LEU A 9 -24.15 9.79 13.18
CA LEU A 9 -23.56 8.53 12.69
C LEU A 9 -23.33 7.53 13.83
N VAL A 10 -22.92 7.98 15.01
CA VAL A 10 -22.76 7.11 16.19
C VAL A 10 -24.12 6.55 16.63
N ILE A 11 -25.18 7.36 16.64
CA ILE A 11 -26.53 6.90 16.99
C ILE A 11 -26.99 5.80 16.01
N ILE A 12 -26.81 6.02 14.70
CA ILE A 12 -27.17 5.04 13.67
C ILE A 12 -26.37 3.74 13.86
N LEU A 13 -25.07 3.86 14.15
CA LEU A 13 -24.20 2.71 14.41
C LEU A 13 -24.69 1.88 15.62
N VAL A 14 -25.09 2.54 16.70
CA VAL A 14 -25.65 1.88 17.89
C VAL A 14 -26.94 1.12 17.54
N ILE A 15 -27.83 1.71 16.74
CA ILE A 15 -29.07 1.05 16.29
C ILE A 15 -28.74 -0.20 15.47
N ILE A 16 -27.80 -0.12 14.52
CA ILE A 16 -27.37 -1.26 13.71
C ILE A 16 -26.78 -2.36 14.61
N ILE A 17 -25.93 -2.00 15.58
CA ILE A 17 -25.37 -2.96 16.52
C ILE A 17 -26.45 -3.58 17.41
N ALA A 18 -27.49 -2.84 17.80
CA ALA A 18 -28.61 -3.38 18.57
C ALA A 18 -29.44 -4.39 17.76
N LEU A 19 -29.64 -4.16 16.46
CA LEU A 19 -30.40 -5.04 15.57
C LEU A 19 -29.62 -6.31 15.18
N PHE A 20 -28.36 -6.16 14.77
CA PHE A 20 -27.56 -7.27 14.24
C PHE A 20 -26.66 -7.92 15.31
N GLY A 21 -26.41 -7.24 16.43
CA GLY A 21 -25.48 -7.64 17.47
C GLY A 21 -24.03 -7.28 17.14
N ALA A 22 -23.25 -6.94 18.17
CA ALA A 22 -21.83 -6.59 18.03
C ALA A 22 -20.99 -7.74 17.44
N GLY A 23 -21.32 -8.99 17.76
CA GLY A 23 -20.59 -10.16 17.27
C GLY A 23 -20.70 -10.39 15.76
N ARG A 24 -21.87 -10.10 15.16
CA ARG A 24 -22.07 -10.23 13.70
C ARG A 24 -21.30 -9.16 12.93
N ILE A 25 -21.37 -7.91 13.39
CA ILE A 25 -20.61 -6.78 12.82
C ILE A 25 -19.10 -7.04 12.93
N ALA A 26 -18.63 -7.48 14.10
CA ALA A 26 -17.22 -7.79 14.33
C ALA A 26 -16.72 -8.94 13.44
N GLY A 27 -17.49 -10.02 13.30
CA GLY A 27 -17.12 -11.14 12.43
C GLY A 27 -16.93 -10.73 10.97
N ILE A 28 -17.86 -9.92 10.42
CA ILE A 28 -17.76 -9.40 9.05
C ILE A 28 -16.60 -8.40 8.95
N GLY A 29 -16.45 -7.50 9.92
CA GLY A 29 -15.36 -6.52 9.95
C GLY A 29 -13.98 -7.15 10.01
N SER A 30 -13.79 -8.23 10.78
CA SER A 30 -12.53 -8.96 10.85
C SER A 30 -12.18 -9.64 9.52
N ALA A 31 -13.17 -10.25 8.85
CA ALA A 31 -12.97 -10.88 7.54
C ALA A 31 -12.59 -9.82 6.48
N LEU A 32 -13.38 -8.76 6.36
CA LEU A 32 -13.12 -7.66 5.42
C LEU A 32 -11.79 -6.97 5.71
N GLY A 33 -11.51 -6.68 6.97
CA GLY A 33 -10.26 -6.02 7.39
C GLY A 33 -9.01 -6.83 7.05
N SER A 34 -9.11 -8.16 7.15
CA SER A 34 -8.01 -9.06 6.76
C SER A 34 -7.80 -9.04 5.24
N SER A 35 -8.88 -9.12 4.45
CA SER A 35 -8.81 -9.03 2.98
C SER A 35 -8.23 -7.69 2.50
N ILE A 36 -8.66 -6.58 3.11
CA ILE A 36 -8.15 -5.24 2.79
C ILE A 36 -6.68 -5.07 3.19
N ARG A 37 -6.27 -5.65 4.32
CA ARG A 37 -4.87 -5.64 4.76
C ARG A 37 -3.99 -6.39 3.77
N GLU A 38 -4.41 -7.58 3.34
CA GLU A 38 -3.65 -8.39 2.38
C GLU A 38 -3.60 -7.71 1.00
N PHE A 39 -4.72 -7.13 0.55
CA PHE A 39 -4.77 -6.34 -0.68
C PHE A 39 -3.81 -5.15 -0.64
N LYS A 40 -3.82 -4.38 0.46
CA LYS A 40 -2.89 -3.25 0.64
C LYS A 40 -1.44 -3.72 0.66
N LYS A 41 -1.15 -4.89 1.22
CA LYS A 41 0.19 -5.46 1.25
C LYS A 41 0.65 -5.85 -0.15
N ALA A 42 -0.15 -6.60 -0.91
CA ALA A 42 0.17 -6.98 -2.29
C ALA A 42 0.41 -5.76 -3.18
N VAL A 43 -0.46 -4.74 -3.10
CA VAL A 43 -0.29 -3.48 -3.87
C VAL A 43 0.98 -2.73 -3.48
N ARG A 44 1.37 -2.75 -2.20
CA ARG A 44 2.61 -2.14 -1.73
C ARG A 44 3.84 -2.91 -2.17
N ASP A 45 3.84 -4.22 -2.03
CA ASP A 45 4.96 -5.08 -2.43
C ASP A 45 5.21 -4.97 -3.94
N ASP A 46 4.17 -4.94 -4.78
CA ASP A 46 4.29 -4.67 -6.23
C ASP A 46 4.89 -3.27 -6.53
N THR A 47 4.51 -2.26 -5.74
CA THR A 47 5.00 -0.89 -5.92
C THR A 47 6.47 -0.76 -5.49
N ASP A 48 6.85 -1.37 -4.37
CA ASP A 48 8.20 -1.33 -3.84
C ASP A 48 9.15 -2.18 -4.70
N GLU A 49 8.76 -3.39 -5.15
CA GLU A 49 9.56 -4.19 -6.11
C GLU A 49 9.76 -3.48 -7.46
N SER A 50 8.75 -2.77 -7.96
CA SER A 50 8.87 -1.99 -9.20
C SER A 50 9.83 -0.79 -9.07
N THR A 51 9.97 -0.27 -7.84
CA THR A 51 10.86 0.85 -7.53
C THR A 51 12.29 0.37 -7.29
N GLN A 52 12.47 -0.73 -6.55
CA GLN A 52 13.77 -1.35 -6.30
C GLN A 52 14.44 -1.80 -7.60
N ASN A 53 13.71 -2.55 -8.45
CA ASN A 53 14.22 -3.05 -9.74
C ASN A 53 14.62 -1.90 -10.70
N ARG A 54 13.91 -0.77 -10.64
CA ARG A 54 14.22 0.40 -11.48
C ARG A 54 15.48 1.14 -11.02
N ILE A 55 15.72 1.21 -9.72
CA ILE A 55 16.92 1.86 -9.15
C ILE A 55 18.16 1.02 -9.44
N GLU A 56 18.07 -0.31 -9.31
CA GLU A 56 19.19 -1.23 -9.62
C GLU A 56 19.58 -1.20 -11.11
N ALA A 57 18.60 -1.16 -12.02
CA ALA A 57 18.86 -1.03 -13.46
C ALA A 57 19.59 0.27 -13.84
N TYR A 58 19.34 1.36 -13.11
CA TYR A 58 20.02 2.66 -13.33
C TYR A 58 21.44 2.70 -12.76
N GLU A 59 21.71 1.99 -11.67
CA GLU A 59 23.07 1.89 -11.12
C GLU A 59 23.97 0.97 -11.95
N GLN A 60 23.43 -0.13 -12.49
CA GLN A 60 24.16 -1.05 -13.37
C GLN A 60 24.63 -0.35 -14.65
N THR A 61 23.72 0.38 -15.30
CA THR A 61 24.01 1.12 -16.54
C THR A 61 25.07 2.20 -16.33
N ARG A 62 25.02 2.95 -15.21
CA ARG A 62 26.11 3.89 -14.85
C ARG A 62 27.44 3.21 -14.54
N ARG A 63 27.43 2.01 -13.94
CA ARG A 63 28.66 1.27 -13.61
C ARG A 63 29.37 0.75 -14.84
N ASP A 64 28.62 0.40 -15.89
CA ASP A 64 29.18 -0.14 -17.12
C ASP A 64 29.73 0.99 -18.01
N GLU A 65 29.03 2.12 -18.12
CA GLU A 65 29.53 3.32 -18.81
C GLU A 65 30.79 3.92 -18.16
N GLY A 66 30.88 3.91 -16.82
CA GLY A 66 32.03 4.41 -16.08
C GLY A 66 33.31 3.57 -16.26
N LYS A 67 33.16 2.28 -16.61
CA LYS A 67 34.30 1.38 -16.85
C LYS A 67 34.84 1.48 -18.28
N GLU A 68 33.97 1.73 -19.26
CA GLU A 68 34.39 1.99 -20.65
C GLU A 68 35.12 3.34 -20.78
N ALA A 69 34.66 4.38 -20.10
CA ALA A 69 35.31 5.70 -20.12
C ALA A 69 36.72 5.68 -19.47
N ALA A 70 36.93 4.89 -18.41
CA ALA A 70 38.23 4.76 -17.75
C ALA A 70 39.23 3.89 -18.55
N SER A 71 38.74 2.93 -19.32
CA SER A 71 39.54 2.06 -20.20
C SER A 71 40.15 2.81 -21.39
N HIS A 72 39.42 3.77 -21.98
CA HIS A 72 39.87 4.48 -23.18
C HIS A 72 40.87 5.61 -22.90
N SER A 73 41.01 6.05 -21.64
CA SER A 73 41.95 7.12 -21.26
C SER A 73 43.36 6.63 -20.93
N SER A 74 43.58 5.33 -20.70
CA SER A 74 44.88 4.79 -20.28
C SER A 74 45.78 4.31 -21.42
N SER A 75 45.35 4.45 -22.68
CA SER A 75 46.13 4.05 -23.87
C SER A 75 46.63 5.23 -24.72
N ARG A 76 46.71 6.44 -24.15
CA ARG A 76 47.42 7.58 -24.74
C ARG A 76 48.54 8.06 -23.84
#